data_AF-A0A1G8DII3-F1
#
_entry.id   AF-A0A1G8DII3-F1
#
_cell.length_a   1.000
_cell.length_b   1.000
_cell.length_c   1.000
_cell.angle_alpha   90.00
_cell.angle_beta   90.00
_cell.angle_gamma   90.00
#
_symmetry.space_group_name_H-M   'P 1'
#
loop_
_entity.id
_entity.type
_entity.pdbx_description
1 polymer ?
#
loop_
_entity_poly.entity_id
_entity_poly.type
_entity_poly.pdbx_seq_one_letter_code
_entity_poly.pdbx_strand_id
1 'polypeptide(L)'
;MTMTAPERGPIHRADPDAALLLQQVRLSTHRLLGATMRLGDVELLHPAASGLGTRRHVIARLVRHARRIMAAPDDPTRGLASDSLLKAPAAELIDALSTTLAMVVRRLDDQPSARIPADDGDELCARDHLAWLELTHVDLGVGFEMHDIPEAALPAIAAHLERWTTPDATATVAGNSPFALLFARDVQPPRR
;
A
#
# COMPACT_ATOMS: atom_id res chain seq x y z
N MET A 1 40.29 33.68 -29.65
CA MET A 1 40.22 32.37 -28.95
C MET A 1 39.63 32.63 -27.58
N THR A 2 38.36 32.30 -27.38
CA THR A 2 37.65 32.57 -26.12
C THR A 2 37.28 31.22 -25.54
N MET A 3 37.93 30.83 -24.44
CA MET A 3 37.62 29.61 -23.70
C MET A 3 36.29 29.79 -22.97
N THR A 4 35.27 29.06 -23.41
CA THR A 4 34.03 28.88 -22.66
C THR A 4 34.22 27.80 -21.60
N ALA A 5 33.95 28.16 -20.35
CA ALA A 5 33.91 27.23 -19.22
C ALA A 5 32.76 26.22 -19.40
N PRO A 6 32.91 24.97 -18.91
CA PRO A 6 31.84 23.99 -18.99
C PRO A 6 30.70 24.38 -18.04
N GLU A 7 29.53 24.68 -18.61
CA GLU A 7 28.28 24.77 -17.88
C GLU A 7 28.00 23.42 -17.21
N ARG A 8 28.16 23.39 -15.88
CA ARG A 8 27.63 22.31 -15.07
C ARG A 8 26.11 22.43 -15.12
N GLY A 9 25.48 21.51 -15.87
CA GLY A 9 24.03 21.36 -15.92
C GLY A 9 23.41 21.22 -14.51
N PRO A 10 22.10 21.44 -14.39
CA PRO A 10 21.43 21.52 -13.10
C PRO A 10 21.59 20.19 -12.36
N ILE A 11 22.19 20.25 -11.17
CA ILE A 11 22.15 19.15 -10.21
C ILE A 11 20.67 18.95 -9.89
N HIS A 12 20.10 17.85 -10.39
CA HIS A 12 18.75 17.41 -10.08
C HIS A 12 18.72 17.10 -8.58
N ARG A 13 18.50 18.12 -7.73
CA ARG A 13 18.27 17.90 -6.31
C ARG A 13 17.01 17.06 -6.21
N ALA A 14 17.15 15.85 -5.68
CA ALA A 14 16.02 15.03 -5.30
C ALA A 14 15.11 15.89 -4.41
N ASP A 15 13.83 15.88 -4.72
CA ASP A 15 12.81 16.52 -3.92
C ASP A 15 12.86 15.93 -2.50
N PRO A 16 13.17 16.73 -1.45
CA PRO A 16 13.31 16.23 -0.09
C PRO A 16 12.04 15.54 0.42
N ASP A 17 10.87 15.95 -0.07
CA ASP A 17 9.59 15.36 0.32
C ASP A 17 9.40 13.97 -0.31
N ALA A 18 9.89 13.79 -1.54
CA ALA A 18 9.90 12.48 -2.20
C ALA A 18 10.87 11.50 -1.53
N ALA A 19 12.06 11.97 -1.13
CA ALA A 19 13.04 11.15 -0.41
C ALA A 19 12.50 10.70 0.96
N LEU A 20 11.86 11.60 1.70
CA LEU A 20 11.23 11.29 2.99
C LEU A 20 10.10 10.26 2.80
N LEU A 21 9.27 10.41 1.78
CA LEU A 21 8.19 9.48 1.46
C LEU A 21 8.72 8.07 1.15
N LEU A 22 9.77 7.94 0.35
CA LEU A 22 10.39 6.64 0.06
C LEU A 22 10.98 6.00 1.32
N GLN A 23 11.61 6.81 2.19
CA GLN A 23 12.08 6.32 3.47
C GLN A 23 10.93 5.77 4.32
N GLN A 24 9.77 6.45 4.33
CA GLN A 24 8.58 5.96 5.02
C GLN A 24 8.11 4.62 4.45
N VAL A 25 7.98 4.52 3.11
CA VAL A 25 7.59 3.26 2.44
C VAL A 25 8.52 2.11 2.83
N ARG A 26 9.84 2.34 2.86
CA ARG A 26 10.83 1.33 3.26
C ARG A 26 10.64 0.89 4.73
N LEU A 27 10.46 1.85 5.64
CA LEU A 27 10.23 1.57 7.06
C LEU A 27 8.92 0.80 7.30
N SER A 28 7.83 1.23 6.68
CA SER A 28 6.52 0.58 6.78
C SER A 28 6.55 -0.83 6.19
N THR A 29 7.22 -1.01 5.04
CA THR A 29 7.45 -2.33 4.42
C THR A 29 8.22 -3.25 5.36
N HIS A 30 9.32 -2.78 5.94
CA HIS A 30 10.13 -3.58 6.86
C HIS A 30 9.33 -3.99 8.10
N ARG A 31 8.59 -3.04 8.71
CA ARG A 31 7.71 -3.30 9.85
C ARG A 31 6.67 -4.36 9.49
N LEU A 32 6.07 -4.28 8.30
CA LEU A 32 5.02 -5.19 7.85
C LEU A 32 5.54 -6.60 7.67
N LEU A 33 6.67 -6.74 6.98
CA LEU A 33 7.31 -8.04 6.82
C LEU A 33 7.69 -8.65 8.18
N GLY A 34 8.22 -7.83 9.09
CA GLY A 34 8.52 -8.24 10.46
C GLY A 34 7.30 -8.78 11.22
N ALA A 35 6.14 -8.15 11.06
CA ALA A 35 4.88 -8.61 11.66
C ALA A 35 4.35 -9.89 11.00
N THR A 36 4.40 -9.96 9.66
CA THR A 36 3.82 -11.08 8.91
C THR A 36 4.65 -12.36 8.97
N MET A 37 5.97 -12.27 9.14
CA MET A 37 6.84 -13.44 9.29
C MET A 37 6.52 -14.30 10.52
N ARG A 38 5.77 -13.74 11.49
CA ARG A 38 5.35 -14.46 12.71
C ARG A 38 4.02 -15.18 12.55
N LEU A 39 3.36 -15.04 11.39
CA LEU A 39 2.04 -15.63 11.13
C LEU A 39 2.18 -17.01 10.52
N GLY A 40 1.66 -18.03 11.22
CA GLY A 40 1.46 -19.37 10.69
C GLY A 40 0.06 -19.54 10.10
N ASP A 41 -0.24 -20.75 9.63
CA ASP A 41 -1.54 -21.05 9.01
C ASP A 41 -2.72 -20.80 9.95
N VAL A 42 -2.56 -21.06 11.26
CA VAL A 42 -3.61 -20.83 12.26
C VAL A 42 -3.85 -19.33 12.47
N GLU A 43 -2.79 -18.54 12.60
CA GLU A 43 -2.88 -17.09 12.75
C GLU A 43 -3.55 -16.45 11.54
N LEU A 44 -3.28 -16.96 10.33
CA LEU A 44 -3.85 -16.46 9.08
C LEU A 44 -5.36 -16.72 8.92
N LEU A 45 -5.93 -17.65 9.70
CA LEU A 45 -7.38 -17.90 9.74
C LEU A 45 -8.14 -16.92 10.63
N HIS A 46 -7.44 -16.14 11.47
CA HIS A 46 -8.10 -15.16 12.33
C HIS A 46 -8.80 -14.08 11.49
N PRO A 47 -9.96 -13.57 11.95
CA PRO A 47 -10.64 -12.48 11.29
C PRO A 47 -9.75 -11.24 11.14
N ALA A 48 -9.89 -10.54 10.00
CA ALA A 48 -9.28 -9.23 9.79
C ALA A 48 -9.97 -8.17 10.65
N ALA A 49 -9.25 -7.11 11.04
CA ALA A 49 -9.81 -6.03 11.86
C ALA A 49 -10.91 -5.26 11.13
N SER A 50 -10.88 -5.20 9.80
CA SER A 50 -11.97 -4.64 8.98
C SER A 50 -13.23 -5.52 8.98
N GLY A 51 -13.11 -6.80 9.32
CA GLY A 51 -14.16 -7.81 9.12
C GLY A 51 -14.29 -8.31 7.67
N LEU A 52 -13.44 -7.86 6.75
CA LEU A 52 -13.45 -8.28 5.34
C LEU A 52 -12.63 -9.56 5.13
N GLY A 53 -13.09 -10.66 5.74
CA GLY A 53 -12.46 -11.97 5.68
C GLY A 53 -11.43 -12.20 6.79
N THR A 54 -10.38 -12.95 6.47
CA THR A 54 -9.31 -13.33 7.42
C THR A 54 -8.02 -12.57 7.14
N ARG A 55 -7.03 -12.64 8.05
CA ARG A 55 -5.68 -12.09 7.82
C ARG A 55 -5.04 -12.56 6.52
N ARG A 56 -5.31 -13.81 6.09
CA ARG A 56 -4.94 -14.31 4.76
C ARG A 56 -5.48 -13.44 3.62
N HIS A 57 -6.74 -13.03 3.72
CA HIS A 57 -7.38 -12.18 2.72
C HIS A 57 -6.75 -10.79 2.69
N VAL A 58 -6.35 -10.25 3.86
CA VAL A 58 -5.63 -8.98 3.95
C VAL A 58 -4.29 -9.06 3.20
N ILE A 59 -3.48 -10.08 3.47
CA ILE A 59 -2.20 -10.28 2.79
C ILE A 59 -2.40 -10.46 1.28
N ALA A 60 -3.35 -11.29 0.86
CA ALA A 60 -3.63 -11.51 -0.56
C ALA A 60 -4.09 -10.21 -1.26
N ARG A 61 -4.84 -9.35 -0.57
CA ARG A 61 -5.27 -8.04 -1.08
C ARG A 61 -4.09 -7.10 -1.26
N LEU A 62 -3.17 -7.04 -0.30
CA LEU A 62 -1.96 -6.24 -0.41
C LEU A 62 -1.04 -6.75 -1.52
N VAL A 63 -0.82 -8.07 -1.64
CA VAL A 63 -0.06 -8.67 -2.75
C VAL A 63 -0.66 -8.27 -4.10
N ARG A 64 -1.98 -8.32 -4.23
CA ARG A 64 -2.69 -7.89 -5.44
C ARG A 64 -2.47 -6.40 -5.74
N HIS A 65 -2.57 -5.54 -4.72
CA HIS A 65 -2.29 -4.11 -4.84
C HIS A 65 -0.84 -3.86 -5.28
N ALA A 66 0.13 -4.48 -4.61
CA ALA A 66 1.55 -4.35 -4.92
C ALA A 66 1.90 -4.86 -6.33
N ARG A 67 1.28 -5.94 -6.80
CA ARG A 67 1.42 -6.40 -8.20
C ARG A 67 0.86 -5.39 -9.20
N ARG A 68 -0.24 -4.71 -8.90
CA ARG A 68 -0.79 -3.65 -9.77
C ARG A 68 0.13 -2.44 -9.90
N ILE A 69 0.92 -2.14 -8.87
CA ILE A 69 1.97 -1.11 -8.92
C ILE A 69 3.07 -1.52 -9.92
N MET A 70 3.42 -2.80 -9.93
CA MET A 70 4.49 -3.33 -10.78
C MET A 70 4.06 -3.55 -12.24
N ALA A 71 2.78 -3.86 -12.47
CA ALA A 71 2.24 -4.16 -13.79
C ALA A 71 2.22 -2.94 -14.72
N ALA A 72 2.40 -3.18 -16.02
CA ALA A 72 2.17 -2.17 -17.03
C ALA A 72 0.67 -1.80 -17.07
N PRO A 73 0.30 -0.57 -17.49
CA PRO A 73 -1.10 -0.17 -17.61
C PRO A 73 -1.95 -1.17 -18.41
N ASP A 74 -1.39 -1.67 -19.51
CA ASP A 74 -2.06 -2.53 -20.49
C ASP A 74 -1.91 -4.03 -20.21
N ASP A 75 -1.33 -4.41 -19.07
CA ASP A 75 -1.12 -5.81 -18.73
C ASP A 75 -2.47 -6.49 -18.40
N PRO A 76 -2.95 -7.47 -19.18
CA PRO A 76 -4.23 -8.12 -18.94
C PRO A 76 -4.23 -8.99 -17.67
N THR A 77 -3.06 -9.27 -17.09
CA THR A 77 -2.91 -9.98 -15.82
C THR A 77 -3.02 -9.04 -14.61
N ARG A 78 -3.13 -7.73 -14.85
CA ARG A 78 -3.21 -6.69 -13.83
C ARG A 78 -4.45 -6.85 -12.96
N GLY A 79 -4.24 -7.08 -11.67
CA GLY A 79 -5.33 -7.20 -10.69
C GLY A 79 -6.06 -8.55 -10.69
N LEU A 80 -5.72 -9.47 -11.59
CA LEU A 80 -6.12 -10.87 -11.48
C LEU A 80 -5.36 -11.49 -10.31
N ALA A 81 -6.00 -11.57 -9.15
CA ALA A 81 -5.52 -12.50 -8.14
C ALA A 81 -5.86 -13.91 -8.57
N SER A 82 -4.82 -14.72 -8.63
CA SER A 82 -4.94 -16.16 -8.53
C SER A 82 -5.58 -16.49 -7.19
N ASP A 83 -6.80 -17.05 -7.21
CA ASP A 83 -7.44 -17.70 -6.06
C ASP A 83 -6.50 -18.70 -5.34
N SER A 84 -5.41 -19.09 -5.98
CA SER A 84 -4.31 -19.86 -5.41
C SER A 84 -3.69 -19.21 -4.16
N LEU A 85 -3.58 -17.87 -4.05
CA LEU A 85 -3.00 -17.25 -2.86
C LEU A 85 -3.82 -17.50 -1.59
N LEU A 86 -5.15 -17.60 -1.73
CA LEU A 86 -6.03 -17.91 -0.61
C LEU A 86 -5.95 -19.38 -0.19
N LYS A 87 -5.38 -20.25 -1.04
CA LYS A 87 -5.20 -21.69 -0.80
C LYS A 87 -3.75 -22.05 -0.47
N ALA A 88 -2.80 -21.15 -0.73
CA ALA A 88 -1.37 -21.37 -0.49
C ALA A 88 -1.07 -21.59 1.00
N PRO A 89 -0.08 -22.42 1.35
CA PRO A 89 0.47 -22.47 2.70
C PRO A 89 0.97 -21.09 3.18
N ALA A 90 0.96 -20.86 4.49
CA ALA A 90 1.42 -19.60 5.07
C ALA A 90 2.81 -19.18 4.56
N ALA A 91 3.78 -20.10 4.53
CA ALA A 91 5.13 -19.83 4.08
C ALA A 91 5.19 -19.29 2.64
N GLU A 92 4.45 -19.91 1.71
CA GLU A 92 4.38 -19.48 0.31
C GLU A 92 3.69 -18.12 0.17
N LEU A 93 2.66 -17.85 0.98
CA LEU A 93 1.97 -16.56 0.97
C LEU A 93 2.87 -15.44 1.49
N ILE A 94 3.61 -15.69 2.59
CA ILE A 94 4.56 -14.72 3.15
C ILE A 94 5.75 -14.50 2.21
N ASP A 95 6.24 -15.55 1.55
CA ASP A 95 7.29 -15.43 0.52
C ASP A 95 6.82 -14.57 -0.67
N ALA A 96 5.60 -14.83 -1.16
CA ALA A 96 4.99 -14.02 -2.22
C ALA A 96 4.83 -12.55 -1.80
N LEU A 97 4.44 -12.28 -0.54
CA LEU A 97 4.36 -10.93 0.01
C LEU A 97 5.74 -10.27 0.04
N SER A 98 6.73 -10.93 0.63
CA SER A 98 8.11 -10.43 0.75
C SER A 98 8.70 -10.09 -0.61
N THR A 99 8.61 -11.02 -1.56
CA THR A 99 9.09 -10.83 -2.93
C THR A 99 8.41 -9.65 -3.61
N THR A 100 7.07 -9.56 -3.51
CA THR A 100 6.32 -8.50 -4.18
C THR A 100 6.62 -7.12 -3.57
N LEU A 101 6.69 -7.00 -2.25
CA LEU A 101 7.00 -5.73 -1.60
C LEU A 101 8.44 -5.27 -1.86
N ALA A 102 9.42 -6.20 -1.88
CA ALA A 102 10.79 -5.88 -2.25
C ALA A 102 10.89 -5.34 -3.69
N MET A 103 10.12 -5.91 -4.61
CA MET A 103 10.04 -5.42 -5.99
C MET A 103 9.41 -4.02 -6.07
N VAL A 104 8.37 -3.73 -5.29
CA VAL A 104 7.76 -2.39 -5.24
C VAL A 104 8.75 -1.36 -4.71
N VAL A 105 9.44 -1.64 -3.60
CA VAL A 105 10.47 -0.74 -3.04
C VAL A 105 11.55 -0.45 -4.08
N ARG A 106 12.09 -1.49 -4.74
CA ARG A 106 13.08 -1.32 -5.80
C ARG A 106 12.57 -0.46 -6.95
N ARG A 107 11.34 -0.70 -7.42
CA ARG A 107 10.74 0.10 -8.49
C ARG A 107 10.61 1.57 -8.11
N LEU A 108 10.16 1.84 -6.88
CA LEU A 108 10.01 3.20 -6.37
C LEU A 108 11.36 3.90 -6.17
N ASP A 109 12.41 3.14 -5.83
CA ASP A 109 13.77 3.65 -5.76
C ASP A 109 14.33 4.00 -7.15
N ASP A 110 14.10 3.14 -8.15
CA ASP A 110 14.56 3.34 -9.52
C ASP A 110 13.77 4.47 -10.22
N GLN A 111 12.48 4.62 -9.90
CA GLN A 111 11.56 5.56 -10.53
C GLN A 111 10.56 6.13 -9.51
N PRO A 112 10.96 7.12 -8.69
CA PRO A 112 10.13 7.64 -7.61
C PRO A 112 8.90 8.41 -8.10
N SER A 113 8.95 8.93 -9.33
CA SER A 113 7.83 9.57 -10.02
C SER A 113 6.99 8.60 -10.86
N ALA A 114 7.30 7.29 -10.85
CA ALA A 114 6.51 6.29 -11.56
C ALA A 114 5.07 6.29 -11.02
N ARG A 115 4.13 6.43 -11.95
CA ARG A 115 2.70 6.48 -11.66
C ARG A 115 2.17 5.05 -11.46
N ILE A 116 1.23 4.85 -10.54
CA ILE A 116 0.31 3.71 -10.66
C ILE A 116 -0.64 4.12 -11.78
N PRO A 117 -0.82 3.31 -12.82
CA PRO A 117 -1.90 3.56 -13.76
C PRO A 117 -3.25 3.32 -13.03
N ALA A 118 -3.82 4.33 -12.38
CA ALA A 118 -5.22 4.27 -11.97
C ALA A 118 -6.09 4.45 -13.23
N ASP A 119 -7.29 3.88 -13.27
CA ASP A 119 -8.24 4.10 -14.38
C ASP A 119 -8.60 5.58 -14.54
N ASP A 120 -8.41 6.39 -13.48
CA ASP A 120 -8.70 7.82 -13.47
C ASP A 120 -7.45 8.58 -12.98
N GLY A 121 -7.00 9.55 -13.78
CA GLY A 121 -5.65 10.14 -13.75
C GLY A 121 -5.10 10.64 -12.39
N ASP A 122 -3.77 10.50 -12.26
CA ASP A 122 -2.79 11.07 -11.32
C ASP A 122 -3.22 11.36 -9.85
N GLU A 123 -2.59 10.67 -8.89
CA GLU A 123 -1.36 11.20 -8.23
C GLU A 123 -0.70 10.21 -7.22
N LEU A 124 0.64 10.18 -7.26
CA LEU A 124 1.65 9.56 -6.37
C LEU A 124 1.47 8.09 -5.90
N CYS A 125 2.05 7.16 -6.68
CA CYS A 125 2.18 5.74 -6.36
C CYS A 125 2.69 5.45 -4.96
N ALA A 126 3.76 6.15 -4.54
CA ALA A 126 4.40 5.92 -3.26
C ALA A 126 3.50 6.33 -2.07
N ARG A 127 2.70 7.39 -2.23
CA ARG A 127 1.79 7.88 -1.16
C ARG A 127 0.62 6.94 -0.98
N ASP A 128 -0.05 6.54 -2.07
CA ASP A 128 -1.12 5.55 -1.99
C ASP A 128 -0.59 4.22 -1.44
N HIS A 129 0.59 3.78 -1.89
CA HIS A 129 1.21 2.57 -1.38
C HIS A 129 1.55 2.65 0.13
N LEU A 130 2.05 3.79 0.61
CA LEU A 130 2.29 4.02 2.03
C LEU A 130 1.00 3.87 2.85
N ALA A 131 -0.10 4.46 2.38
CA ALA A 131 -1.40 4.30 3.04
C ALA A 131 -1.83 2.83 3.08
N TRP A 132 -1.66 2.11 1.97
CA TRP A 132 -1.94 0.67 1.91
C TRP A 132 -1.11 -0.14 2.91
N LEU A 133 0.18 0.16 3.08
CA LEU A 133 1.05 -0.54 4.03
C LEU A 133 0.59 -0.34 5.47
N GLU A 134 0.35 0.91 5.88
CA GLU A 134 -0.06 1.24 7.26
C GLU A 134 -1.47 0.71 7.56
N LEU A 135 -2.43 0.87 6.65
CA LEU A 135 -3.79 0.35 6.84
C LEU A 135 -3.83 -1.19 6.81
N THR A 136 -2.92 -1.83 6.08
CA THR A 136 -2.77 -3.29 6.12
C THR A 136 -2.25 -3.77 7.48
N HIS A 137 -1.31 -3.04 8.11
CA HIS A 137 -0.88 -3.37 9.47
C HIS A 137 -2.05 -3.36 10.46
N VAL A 138 -2.85 -2.31 10.42
CA VAL A 138 -4.05 -2.20 11.25
C VAL A 138 -5.03 -3.34 10.94
N ASP A 139 -5.29 -3.61 9.66
CA ASP A 139 -6.25 -4.65 9.24
C ASP A 139 -5.79 -6.07 9.64
N LEU A 140 -4.47 -6.30 9.70
CA LEU A 140 -3.91 -7.53 10.26
C LEU A 140 -4.16 -7.64 11.77
N GLY A 141 -4.12 -6.53 12.50
CA GLY A 141 -4.34 -6.51 13.95
C GLY A 141 -3.33 -7.40 14.70
N VAL A 142 -2.05 -7.26 14.37
CA VAL A 142 -0.94 -8.06 14.95
C VAL A 142 -0.01 -7.10 15.70
N GLY A 143 -0.44 -6.69 16.89
CA GLY A 143 0.34 -5.75 17.73
C GLY A 143 0.56 -4.38 17.09
N PHE A 144 -0.34 -3.98 16.18
CA PHE A 144 -0.33 -2.68 15.52
C PHE A 144 -1.78 -2.22 15.33
N GLU A 145 -2.10 -1.06 15.89
CA GLU A 145 -3.44 -0.46 15.87
C GLU A 145 -3.41 0.93 15.22
N MET A 146 -4.59 1.55 15.07
CA MET A 146 -4.73 2.88 14.48
C MET A 146 -3.85 3.95 15.15
N HIS A 147 -3.64 3.85 16.46
CA HIS A 147 -2.84 4.80 17.23
C HIS A 147 -1.32 4.58 17.08
N ASP A 148 -0.89 3.46 16.51
CA ASP A 148 0.52 3.15 16.24
C ASP A 148 1.00 3.69 14.88
N ILE A 149 0.08 4.22 14.07
CA ILE A 149 0.39 4.79 12.76
C ILE A 149 1.34 5.99 12.95
N PRO A 150 2.51 6.01 12.28
CA PRO A 150 3.41 7.15 12.34
C PRO A 150 2.75 8.43 11.84
N GLU A 151 2.90 9.53 12.58
CA GLU A 151 2.29 10.83 12.24
C GLU A 151 2.61 11.27 10.80
N ALA A 152 3.84 11.03 10.35
CA ALA A 152 4.28 11.39 9.00
C ALA A 152 3.62 10.56 7.88
N ALA A 153 2.96 9.43 8.19
CA ALA A 153 2.17 8.66 7.23
C ALA A 153 0.70 9.10 7.16
N LEU A 154 0.21 9.90 8.13
CA LEU A 154 -1.17 10.38 8.16
C LEU A 154 -1.58 11.17 6.91
N PRO A 155 -0.75 12.05 6.33
CA PRO A 155 -1.11 12.73 5.08
C PRO A 155 -1.35 11.76 3.92
N ALA A 156 -0.63 10.64 3.89
CA ALA A 156 -0.82 9.61 2.87
C ALA A 156 -2.16 8.88 3.03
N ILE A 157 -2.52 8.56 4.27
CA ILE A 157 -3.80 7.93 4.60
C ILE A 157 -4.97 8.87 4.32
N ALA A 158 -4.86 10.15 4.71
CA ALA A 158 -5.88 11.15 4.43
C ALA A 158 -6.14 11.27 2.91
N ALA A 159 -5.08 11.45 2.11
CA ALA A 159 -5.18 11.53 0.66
C ALA A 159 -5.79 10.25 0.04
N HIS A 160 -5.44 9.08 0.57
CA HIS A 160 -6.06 7.82 0.16
C HIS A 160 -7.57 7.81 0.47
N LEU A 161 -7.98 8.12 1.70
CA LEU A 161 -9.39 8.12 2.07
C LEU A 161 -10.20 9.16 1.29
N GLU A 162 -9.68 10.37 1.09
CA GLU A 162 -10.32 11.40 0.26
C GLU A 162 -10.60 10.87 -1.15
N ARG A 163 -9.60 10.27 -1.81
CA ARG A 163 -9.76 9.67 -3.14
C ARG A 163 -10.89 8.64 -3.21
N TRP A 164 -10.99 7.77 -2.21
CA TRP A 164 -11.94 6.65 -2.20
C TRP A 164 -13.30 6.97 -1.55
N THR A 165 -13.48 8.18 -1.05
CA THR A 165 -14.76 8.69 -0.52
C THR A 165 -15.39 9.75 -1.43
N THR A 166 -14.63 10.29 -2.38
CA THR A 166 -15.14 11.27 -3.34
C THR A 166 -16.03 10.56 -4.38
N PRO A 167 -17.28 11.02 -4.60
CA PRO A 167 -18.11 10.50 -5.68
C PRO A 167 -17.44 10.81 -7.02
N ASP A 168 -17.35 9.81 -7.89
CA ASP A 168 -16.89 10.02 -9.27
C ASP A 168 -17.92 10.85 -10.06
N ALA A 169 -17.54 11.36 -11.23
CA ALA A 169 -18.35 12.19 -12.14
C ALA A 169 -19.73 11.58 -12.51
N THR A 170 -19.90 10.28 -12.30
CA THR A 170 -21.15 9.53 -12.48
C THR A 170 -22.02 9.44 -11.22
N ALA A 171 -21.68 10.14 -10.14
CA ALA A 171 -22.25 10.01 -8.79
C ALA A 171 -22.12 8.61 -8.17
N THR A 172 -21.28 7.76 -8.75
CA THR A 172 -20.88 6.48 -8.18
C THR A 172 -19.70 6.75 -7.25
N VAL A 173 -19.79 6.40 -5.97
CA VAL A 173 -18.58 6.32 -5.14
C VAL A 173 -17.75 5.20 -5.74
N ALA A 174 -16.65 5.51 -6.42
CA ALA A 174 -15.74 4.51 -6.94
C ALA A 174 -15.42 3.53 -5.80
N GLY A 175 -15.77 2.26 -6.02
CA GLY A 175 -16.04 1.27 -4.98
C GLY A 175 -15.17 1.38 -3.73
N ASN A 176 -15.81 1.75 -2.61
CA ASN A 176 -15.29 1.89 -1.25
C ASN A 176 -13.89 1.28 -1.03
N SER A 177 -12.96 2.11 -0.51
CA SER A 177 -11.65 1.63 -0.05
C SER A 177 -11.83 0.35 0.77
N PRO A 178 -11.03 -0.71 0.56
CA PRO A 178 -11.12 -1.94 1.35
C PRO A 178 -10.83 -1.69 2.84
N PHE A 179 -10.36 -0.51 3.20
CA PHE A 179 -10.09 -0.10 4.57
C PHE A 179 -11.20 0.74 5.18
N ALA A 180 -12.24 1.12 4.42
CA ALA A 180 -13.33 1.98 4.91
C ALA A 180 -13.99 1.45 6.18
N LEU A 181 -14.11 0.12 6.32
CA LEU A 181 -14.70 -0.52 7.49
C LEU A 181 -13.82 -0.47 8.75
N LEU A 182 -12.52 -0.16 8.64
CA LEU A 182 -11.68 0.08 9.82
C LEU A 182 -12.16 1.33 10.58
N PHE A 183 -12.70 2.31 9.86
CA PHE A 183 -13.15 3.59 10.42
C PHE A 183 -14.65 3.60 10.80
N ALA A 184 -15.42 2.62 10.32
CA ALA A 184 -16.84 2.51 10.61
C ALA A 184 -17.14 1.93 12.01
N ARG A 185 -16.15 1.32 12.67
CA ARG A 185 -16.34 0.61 13.95
C ARG A 185 -16.49 1.52 15.17
N ASP A 186 -16.10 2.79 15.08
CA ASP A 186 -16.24 3.76 16.18
C ASP A 186 -17.70 4.25 16.41
N VAL A 187 -18.67 3.78 15.62
CA VAL A 187 -20.08 4.24 15.67
C VAL A 187 -21.01 3.25 16.39
N GLN A 188 -20.53 2.14 16.97
CA GLN A 188 -21.41 1.29 17.79
C GLN A 188 -21.46 1.79 19.25
N PRO A 189 -22.61 2.34 19.73
CA PRO A 189 -22.77 2.60 21.15
C PRO A 189 -22.76 1.25 21.90
N PRO A 190 -22.29 1.22 23.16
CA PRO A 190 -22.27 0.00 23.95
C PRO A 190 -23.69 -0.55 24.05
N ARG A 191 -23.89 -1.79 23.60
CA ARG A 191 -25.14 -2.51 23.82
C ARG A 191 -25.33 -2.66 25.33
N ARG A 192 -26.37 -1.98 25.84
CA ARG A 192 -26.91 -2.20 27.19
C ARG A 192 -27.66 -3.52 27.24
#